data_AF-X0XW64-F1
#
_entry.id   AF-X0XW64-F1
#
_cell.length_a   1.000
_cell.length_b   1.000
_cell.length_c   1.000
_cell.angle_alpha   90.00
_cell.angle_beta   90.00
_cell.angle_gamma   90.00
#
_symmetry.space_group_name_H-M   'P 1'
#
loop_
_entity.id
_entity.type
_entity.pdbx_description
1 polymer ?
#
loop_
_entity_poly.entity_id
_entity_poly.type
_entity_poly.pdbx_seq_one_letter_code
_entity_poly.pdbx_strand_id
1 'polypeptide(L)'
;MKNHATRIGILLVIGLIAASGLAIADGNIGSVAPLGVIPQPTPQPLTVNIWTDKSSYMVGETLTIFFSVSQAAFIYIYDIQPDGIVRLIFPNAHSRGNFVSAGSHSLPDGLYKFTVTPPPGTEHLQIFASL
;
A
#
# COMPACT_ATOMS: atom_id res chain seq x y z
N MET A 1 -35.81 88.02 20.94
CA MET A 1 -34.35 87.93 21.19
C MET A 1 -34.10 86.54 21.76
N LYS A 2 -33.49 85.65 20.96
CA LYS A 2 -33.57 84.18 21.08
C LYS A 2 -32.19 83.66 21.53
N ASN A 3 -32.15 82.98 22.67
CA ASN A 3 -30.91 82.71 23.43
C ASN A 3 -30.11 81.54 22.82
N HIS A 4 -29.04 81.86 22.10
CA HIS A 4 -28.08 80.90 21.52
C HIS A 4 -27.19 80.19 22.54
N ALA A 5 -27.20 80.63 23.81
CA ALA A 5 -26.35 80.07 24.87
C ALA A 5 -26.77 78.67 25.34
N THR A 6 -28.06 78.30 25.22
CA THR A 6 -28.57 77.01 25.73
C THR A 6 -28.29 75.83 24.77
N ARG A 7 -28.03 76.10 23.48
CA ARG A 7 -27.75 75.05 22.48
C ARG A 7 -26.30 74.58 22.47
N ILE A 8 -25.37 75.41 22.95
CA ILE A 8 -23.93 75.10 22.99
C ILE A 8 -23.60 74.15 24.16
N GLY A 9 -24.32 74.27 25.28
CA GLY A 9 -24.11 73.40 26.45
C GLY A 9 -24.56 71.95 26.26
N ILE A 10 -25.56 71.68 25.40
CA ILE A 10 -26.11 70.32 25.19
C ILE A 10 -25.30 69.52 24.16
N LEU A 11 -24.66 70.19 23.19
CA LEU A 11 -23.80 69.53 22.20
C LEU A 11 -22.47 69.03 22.80
N LEU A 12 -22.01 69.62 23.91
CA LEU A 12 -20.80 69.19 24.61
C LEU A 12 -21.00 67.95 25.49
N VAL A 13 -22.24 67.64 25.91
CA VAL A 13 -22.55 66.44 26.72
C VAL A 13 -22.78 65.20 25.85
N ILE A 14 -23.18 65.37 24.59
CA ILE A 14 -23.36 64.26 23.64
C ILE A 14 -22.03 63.84 22.98
N GLY A 15 -21.04 64.74 22.92
CA GLY A 15 -19.72 64.46 22.34
C GLY A 15 -18.78 63.62 23.22
N LEU A 16 -19.09 63.41 24.51
CA LEU A 16 -18.18 62.72 25.46
C LEU A 16 -18.65 61.32 25.90
N ILE A 17 -19.80 60.83 25.40
CA ILE A 17 -20.24 59.43 25.58
C ILE A 17 -20.24 58.70 24.21
N ALA A 18 -19.39 59.15 23.28
CA ALA A 18 -19.06 58.45 22.04
C ALA A 18 -17.62 57.88 22.07
N ALA A 19 -17.04 57.73 23.27
CA ALA A 19 -15.68 57.29 23.49
C ALA A 19 -15.63 56.14 24.52
N SER A 20 -16.35 55.06 24.27
CA SER A 20 -16.04 53.74 24.80
C SER A 20 -16.14 52.77 23.65
N GLY A 21 -15.03 52.73 22.90
CA GLY A 21 -14.84 51.85 21.77
C GLY A 21 -15.13 50.40 22.14
N LEU A 22 -15.93 49.79 21.27
CA LEU A 22 -15.83 48.41 20.81
C LEU A 22 -14.62 47.66 21.40
N ALA A 23 -14.82 46.93 22.49
CA ALA A 23 -13.93 45.85 22.86
C ALA A 23 -14.18 44.72 21.84
N ILE A 24 -13.38 44.70 20.77
CA ILE A 24 -13.21 43.47 20.00
C ILE A 24 -12.49 42.52 20.95
N ALA A 25 -13.22 41.56 21.51
CA ALA A 25 -12.62 40.38 22.08
C ALA A 25 -12.00 39.63 20.90
N ASP A 26 -10.72 39.89 20.64
CA ASP A 26 -9.92 39.08 19.72
C ASP A 26 -10.07 37.64 20.18
N GLY A 27 -10.68 36.84 19.29
CA GLY A 27 -10.86 35.42 19.45
C GLY A 27 -9.49 34.77 19.57
N ASN A 28 -9.00 34.66 20.80
CA ASN A 28 -7.86 33.82 21.11
C ASN A 28 -8.34 32.36 21.17
N ILE A 29 -8.92 31.89 20.07
CA ILE A 29 -8.78 30.49 19.68
C ILE A 29 -7.34 30.38 19.24
N GLY A 30 -6.45 30.13 20.22
CA GLY A 30 -5.06 29.82 19.97
C GLY A 30 -5.03 28.86 18.79
N SER A 31 -4.39 29.29 17.71
CA SER A 31 -4.18 28.47 16.54
C SER A 31 -3.44 27.23 17.04
N VAL A 32 -4.20 26.16 17.30
CA VAL A 32 -3.67 24.84 17.54
C VAL A 32 -3.05 24.45 16.20
N ALA A 33 -1.80 24.84 16.02
CA ALA A 33 -0.98 24.33 14.94
C ALA A 33 -1.08 22.81 15.04
N PRO A 34 -1.52 22.10 13.98
CA PRO A 34 -1.59 20.66 14.04
C PRO A 34 -0.21 20.13 14.42
N LEU A 35 -0.15 19.30 15.48
CA LEU A 35 1.07 18.75 16.09
C LEU A 35 1.78 17.71 15.20
N GLY A 36 1.71 17.88 13.89
CA GLY A 36 2.35 17.02 12.90
C GLY A 36 1.43 15.91 12.40
N VAL A 37 1.55 15.61 11.11
CA VAL A 37 1.04 14.35 10.53
C VAL A 37 2.08 13.28 10.88
N ILE A 38 1.74 12.37 11.78
CA ILE A 38 2.57 11.20 12.09
C ILE A 38 2.12 10.08 11.14
N PRO A 39 2.96 9.63 10.19
CA PRO A 39 2.63 8.46 9.38
C PRO A 39 2.54 7.25 10.31
N GLN A 40 1.37 6.61 10.35
CA GLN A 40 1.21 5.33 11.01
C GLN A 40 1.24 4.24 9.93
N PRO A 41 2.37 3.53 9.74
CA PRO A 41 2.43 2.47 8.75
C PRO A 41 1.48 1.35 9.19
N THR A 42 0.55 0.97 8.32
CA THR A 42 -0.22 -0.27 8.50
C THR A 42 0.63 -1.40 7.91
N PRO A 43 1.16 -2.33 8.71
CA PRO A 43 1.91 -3.46 8.17
C PRO A 43 0.99 -4.28 7.28
N GLN A 44 1.32 -4.37 6.00
CA GLN A 44 0.63 -5.28 5.08
C GLN A 44 1.35 -6.63 5.14
N PRO A 45 0.65 -7.72 5.49
CA PRO A 45 1.27 -9.03 5.45
C PRO A 45 1.63 -9.41 4.01
N LEU A 46 2.80 -10.03 3.84
CA LEU A 46 3.18 -10.63 2.57
C LEU A 46 2.30 -11.86 2.31
N THR A 47 1.57 -11.83 1.20
CA THR A 47 0.70 -12.92 0.78
C THR A 47 1.14 -13.41 -0.60
N VAL A 48 1.16 -14.73 -0.78
CA VAL A 48 1.46 -15.37 -2.05
C VAL A 48 0.45 -16.45 -2.39
N ASN A 49 0.24 -16.65 -3.69
CA ASN A 49 -0.56 -17.75 -4.23
C ASN A 49 0.17 -18.38 -5.42
N ILE A 50 0.01 -19.69 -5.62
CA ILE A 50 0.61 -20.44 -6.73
C ILE A 50 -0.41 -21.42 -7.30
N TRP A 51 -0.45 -21.53 -8.63
CA TRP A 51 -1.33 -22.45 -9.34
C TRP A 51 -0.75 -22.80 -10.71
N THR A 52 -1.37 -23.77 -11.39
CA THR A 52 -0.95 -24.27 -12.69
C THR A 52 -2.06 -24.09 -13.73
N ASP A 53 -1.72 -24.19 -15.02
CA ASP A 53 -2.70 -24.07 -16.12
C ASP A 53 -3.71 -25.23 -16.18
N LYS A 54 -3.36 -26.39 -15.63
CA LYS A 54 -4.23 -27.57 -15.53
C LYS A 54 -4.12 -28.20 -14.14
N SER A 55 -5.13 -28.98 -13.78
CA SER A 55 -5.16 -29.77 -12.54
C SER A 55 -4.37 -31.07 -12.60
N SER A 56 -4.07 -31.57 -13.80
CA SER A 56 -3.32 -32.81 -14.03
C SER A 56 -2.66 -32.80 -15.41
N TYR A 57 -1.58 -33.59 -15.54
CA TYR A 57 -0.76 -33.66 -16.73
C TYR A 57 -0.33 -35.10 -17.03
N MET A 58 -0.11 -35.39 -18.32
CA MET A 58 0.55 -36.59 -18.79
C MET A 58 2.06 -36.37 -18.91
N VAL A 59 2.84 -37.45 -18.79
CA VAL A 59 4.28 -37.43 -19.03
C VAL A 59 4.57 -36.88 -20.44
N GLY A 60 5.50 -35.94 -20.52
CA GLY A 60 5.87 -35.25 -21.77
C GLY A 60 5.07 -33.98 -22.05
N GLU A 61 3.96 -33.73 -21.34
CA GLU A 61 3.28 -32.44 -21.44
C GLU A 61 4.13 -31.32 -20.84
N THR A 62 3.88 -30.11 -21.32
CA THR A 62 4.43 -28.88 -20.74
C THR A 62 3.42 -28.24 -19.81
N LEU A 63 3.89 -27.73 -18.68
CA LEU A 63 3.06 -27.01 -17.71
C LEU A 63 3.51 -25.55 -17.57
N THR A 64 2.56 -24.67 -17.31
CA THR A 64 2.78 -23.26 -16.97
C THR A 64 2.41 -23.04 -15.52
N ILE A 65 3.33 -22.47 -14.76
CA ILE A 65 3.12 -22.09 -13.35
C ILE A 65 2.77 -20.62 -13.32
N PHE A 66 1.74 -20.27 -12.56
CA PHE A 66 1.39 -18.90 -12.25
C PHE A 66 1.52 -18.67 -10.76
N PHE A 67 1.93 -17.48 -10.38
CA PHE A 67 1.94 -17.08 -8.99
C PHE A 67 1.62 -15.60 -8.84
N SER A 68 1.14 -15.20 -7.67
CA SER A 68 0.91 -13.79 -7.34
C SER A 68 1.54 -13.44 -5.99
N VAL A 69 1.98 -12.19 -5.88
CA VAL A 69 2.65 -11.65 -4.69
C VAL A 69 2.04 -10.29 -4.33
N SER A 70 1.70 -10.06 -3.06
CA SER A 70 1.04 -8.82 -2.62
C SER A 70 1.92 -7.57 -2.69
N GLN A 71 3.24 -7.74 -2.62
CA GLN A 71 4.24 -6.68 -2.66
C GLN A 71 5.55 -7.20 -3.25
N ALA A 72 6.50 -6.31 -3.56
CA ALA A 72 7.79 -6.77 -4.08
C ALA A 72 8.51 -7.68 -3.06
N ALA A 73 9.01 -8.83 -3.52
CA ALA A 73 9.59 -9.85 -2.65
C ALA A 73 10.55 -10.77 -3.44
N PHE A 74 11.43 -11.46 -2.71
CA PHE A 74 12.18 -12.60 -3.23
C PHE A 74 11.32 -13.85 -3.22
N ILE A 75 11.28 -14.59 -4.34
CA ILE A 75 10.44 -15.77 -4.54
C ILE A 75 11.28 -17.01 -4.80
N TYR A 76 10.95 -18.10 -4.12
CA TYR A 76 11.50 -19.42 -4.39
C TYR A 76 10.33 -20.38 -4.63
N ILE A 77 10.39 -21.15 -5.70
CA ILE A 77 9.39 -22.17 -5.99
C ILE A 77 10.09 -23.52 -6.05
N TYR A 78 9.58 -24.45 -5.25
CA TYR A 78 10.01 -25.82 -5.19
C TYR A 78 8.95 -26.74 -5.78
N ASP A 79 9.43 -27.75 -6.49
CA ASP A 79 8.68 -28.91 -6.91
C ASP A 79 8.98 -30.06 -5.95
N ILE A 80 7.94 -30.64 -5.36
CA ILE A 80 8.02 -31.79 -4.47
C ILE A 80 7.39 -32.97 -5.21
N GLN A 81 8.25 -33.89 -5.66
CA GLN A 81 7.85 -35.06 -6.44
C GLN A 81 7.14 -36.12 -5.61
N PRO A 82 6.45 -37.08 -6.25
CA PRO A 82 5.72 -38.14 -5.55
C PRO A 82 6.63 -39.07 -4.75
N ASP A 83 7.92 -39.16 -5.11
CA ASP A 83 8.95 -39.93 -4.40
C ASP A 83 9.62 -39.16 -3.25
N GLY A 84 9.18 -37.92 -2.98
CA GLY A 84 9.71 -37.06 -1.94
C GLY A 84 10.96 -36.25 -2.33
N ILE A 85 11.42 -36.34 -3.59
CA ILE A 85 12.53 -35.51 -4.06
C ILE A 85 12.06 -34.07 -4.23
N VAL A 86 12.68 -33.16 -3.48
CA VAL A 86 12.45 -31.73 -3.55
C VAL A 86 13.45 -31.06 -4.49
N ARG A 87 12.96 -30.29 -5.47
CA ARG A 87 13.78 -29.55 -6.43
C ARG A 87 13.43 -28.07 -6.41
N LEU A 88 14.43 -27.21 -6.35
CA LEU A 88 14.26 -25.78 -6.61
C LEU A 88 14.08 -25.57 -8.11
N ILE A 89 12.92 -25.05 -8.54
CA ILE A 89 12.60 -24.81 -9.96
C ILE A 89 12.60 -23.31 -10.32
N PHE A 90 12.52 -22.42 -9.33
CA PHE A 90 12.71 -20.99 -9.49
C PHE A 90 13.33 -20.38 -8.22
N PRO A 91 14.41 -19.56 -8.32
CA PRO A 91 15.14 -19.23 -9.54
C PRO A 91 15.86 -20.47 -10.11
N ASN A 92 16.20 -20.40 -11.40
CA ASN A 92 16.95 -21.45 -12.10
C ASN A 92 17.97 -20.83 -13.07
N ALA A 93 18.68 -21.67 -13.83
CA ALA A 93 19.72 -21.21 -14.75
C ALA A 93 19.22 -20.26 -15.86
N HIS A 94 17.95 -20.39 -16.25
CA HIS A 94 17.27 -19.58 -17.27
C HIS A 94 16.60 -18.34 -16.67
N SER A 95 16.10 -18.44 -15.44
CA SER A 95 15.37 -17.38 -14.72
C SER A 95 16.02 -17.12 -13.38
N ARG A 96 17.04 -16.26 -13.37
CA ARG A 96 17.90 -16.03 -12.20
C ARG A 96 17.38 -14.96 -11.24
N GLY A 97 16.60 -14.01 -11.76
CA GLY A 97 16.06 -12.89 -10.99
C GLY A 97 14.86 -13.32 -10.16
N ASN A 98 15.08 -13.61 -8.89
CA ASN A 98 14.01 -14.03 -7.97
C ASN A 98 13.36 -12.89 -7.19
N PHE A 99 13.87 -11.65 -7.29
CA PHE A 99 13.20 -10.47 -6.77
C PHE A 99 12.16 -9.98 -7.78
N VAL A 100 10.89 -10.08 -7.42
CA VAL A 100 9.76 -9.75 -8.31
C VAL A 100 8.95 -8.60 -7.75
N SER A 101 8.28 -7.86 -8.64
CA SER A 101 7.31 -6.84 -8.23
C SER A 101 6.03 -7.45 -7.68
N ALA A 102 5.22 -6.63 -7.01
CA ALA A 102 3.84 -6.99 -6.69
C ALA A 102 3.06 -7.36 -7.96
N GLY A 103 2.06 -8.25 -7.82
CA GLY A 103 1.18 -8.67 -8.91
C GLY A 103 1.37 -10.12 -9.31
N SER A 104 0.85 -10.46 -10.49
CA SER A 104 0.86 -11.82 -11.03
C SER A 104 2.03 -12.02 -11.98
N HIS A 105 2.62 -13.22 -11.93
CA HIS A 105 3.76 -13.65 -12.72
C HIS A 105 3.49 -15.05 -13.26
N SER A 106 4.21 -15.43 -14.32
CA SER A 106 4.13 -16.75 -14.94
C SER A 106 5.52 -17.30 -15.25
N LEU A 107 5.69 -18.60 -15.06
CA LEU A 107 6.87 -19.34 -15.47
C LEU A 107 6.44 -20.46 -16.42
N PRO A 108 7.18 -20.73 -17.51
CA PRO A 108 8.44 -20.10 -17.90
C PRO A 108 8.32 -18.62 -18.31
N ASP A 109 9.30 -17.79 -17.92
CA ASP A 109 9.40 -16.36 -18.28
C ASP A 109 10.50 -16.09 -19.33
N GLY A 110 11.02 -17.15 -19.96
CA GLY A 110 12.11 -17.08 -20.92
C GLY A 110 12.11 -18.28 -21.89
N LEU A 111 13.25 -18.51 -22.54
CA LEU A 111 13.40 -19.57 -23.55
C LEU A 111 13.66 -20.95 -22.91
N TYR A 112 12.74 -21.42 -22.08
CA TYR A 112 12.76 -22.76 -21.50
C TYR A 112 11.33 -23.25 -21.27
N LYS A 113 11.20 -24.54 -20.90
CA LYS A 113 9.91 -25.16 -20.61
C LYS A 113 10.02 -26.07 -19.40
N PHE A 114 8.95 -26.13 -18.61
CA PHE A 114 8.75 -27.23 -17.67
C PHE A 114 8.08 -28.37 -18.42
N THR A 115 8.67 -29.56 -18.36
CA THR A 115 8.13 -30.77 -19.00
C THR A 115 7.94 -31.82 -17.92
N VAL A 116 6.75 -32.41 -17.87
CA VAL A 116 6.39 -33.43 -16.87
C VAL A 116 7.17 -34.70 -17.15
N THR A 117 7.84 -35.22 -16.12
CA THR A 117 8.66 -36.42 -16.19
C THR A 117 8.24 -37.45 -15.14
N PRO A 118 8.59 -38.74 -15.30
CA PRO A 118 8.39 -39.73 -14.25
C PRO A 118 9.13 -39.38 -12.93
N PRO A 119 8.71 -39.94 -11.78
CA PRO A 119 7.63 -40.92 -11.62
C PRO A 119 6.23 -40.29 -11.62
N PRO A 120 5.20 -40.99 -12.13
CA PRO A 120 3.83 -40.50 -12.04
C PRO A 120 3.34 -40.49 -10.59
N GLY A 121 2.54 -39.49 -10.23
CA GLY A 121 1.93 -39.36 -8.92
C GLY A 121 1.48 -37.92 -8.65
N THR A 122 1.19 -37.62 -7.39
CA THR A 122 0.84 -36.25 -6.97
C THR A 122 2.11 -35.47 -6.67
N GLU A 123 2.31 -34.39 -7.42
CA GLU A 123 3.33 -33.39 -7.16
C GLU A 123 2.75 -32.22 -6.38
N HIS A 124 3.58 -31.58 -5.55
CA HIS A 124 3.22 -30.37 -4.82
C HIS A 124 4.17 -29.23 -5.18
N LEU A 125 3.61 -28.13 -5.69
CA LEU A 125 4.34 -26.88 -5.82
C LEU A 125 4.30 -26.12 -4.50
N GLN A 126 5.47 -25.76 -3.99
CA GLN A 126 5.61 -24.96 -2.78
C GLN A 126 6.31 -23.65 -3.09
N ILE A 127 5.66 -22.54 -2.73
CA ILE A 127 6.18 -21.18 -2.89
C ILE A 127 6.63 -20.62 -1.54
N PHE A 128 7.82 -20.03 -1.51
CA PHE A 128 8.34 -19.25 -0.40
C PHE A 128 8.56 -17.81 -0.86
N ALA A 129 8.25 -16.86 0.03
CA ALA A 129 8.40 -15.44 -0.24
C ALA A 129 9.03 -14.74 0.96
N SER A 130 9.97 -13.83 0.70
CA SER A 130 10.62 -13.01 1.72
C SER A 130 10.81 -11.57 1.23
N LEU A 131 10.72 -10.61 2.15
CA LEU A 131 10.95 -9.18 1.89
C LEU A 131 12.43 -8.83 1.81
#